data_AF-A0A1F3AJB5-F1
#
_entry.id   AF-A0A1F3AJB5-F1
#
_cell.length_a   1.000
_cell.length_b   1.000
_cell.length_c   1.000
_cell.angle_alpha   90.00
_cell.angle_beta   90.00
_cell.angle_gamma   90.00
#
_symmetry.space_group_name_H-M   'P 1'
#
loop_
_entity.id
_entity.type
_entity.pdbx_description
1 polymer ?
#
loop_
_entity_poly.entity_id
_entity_poly.type
_entity_poly.pdbx_seq_one_letter_code
_entity_poly.pdbx_strand_id
1 'polypeptide(L)'
;MSSWYRLATRFAASAAAAAMAAACTSTPPASPELMARCTQLYMLWVRYEPILTIIHTGDKARSELALDDCQRGRYEAGLQELEKLLRRGRIPIPPVAAK
;
A
#
# COMPACT_ATOMS: atom_id res chain seq x y z
N MET A 1 -37.78 38.87 32.90
CA MET A 1 -36.70 39.16 31.92
C MET A 1 -35.42 38.43 32.35
N SER A 2 -35.23 37.14 32.03
CA SER A 2 -33.95 36.43 32.31
C SER A 2 -33.85 35.02 31.70
N SER A 3 -34.89 34.48 31.07
CA SER A 3 -34.91 33.05 30.66
C SER A 3 -34.55 32.77 29.21
N TRP A 4 -34.30 33.78 28.37
CA TRP A 4 -34.15 33.59 26.92
C TRP A 4 -32.67 33.55 26.47
N TYR A 5 -31.73 34.01 27.30
CA TYR A 5 -30.30 34.06 26.96
C TYR A 5 -29.58 32.71 27.04
N ARG A 6 -30.13 31.69 27.74
CA ARG A 6 -29.46 30.39 27.93
C ARG A 6 -29.66 29.40 26.79
N LEU A 7 -30.59 29.66 25.87
CA LEU A 7 -30.89 28.78 24.75
C LEU A 7 -30.06 29.09 23.49
N ALA A 8 -29.59 30.33 23.34
CA ALA A 8 -28.79 30.74 22.18
C ALA A 8 -27.33 30.24 22.24
N THR A 9 -26.80 29.94 23.42
CA THR A 9 -25.39 29.55 23.61
C THR A 9 -25.09 28.07 23.36
N ARG A 10 -26.10 27.21 23.15
CA ARG A 10 -25.88 25.78 22.85
C ARG A 10 -25.85 25.45 21.36
N PHE A 11 -26.27 26.37 20.48
CA PHE A 11 -26.32 26.13 19.04
C PHE A 11 -25.09 26.62 18.25
N ALA A 12 -24.12 27.27 18.91
CA ALA A 12 -22.95 27.84 18.24
C ALA A 12 -21.69 26.95 18.26
N ALA A 13 -21.77 25.73 18.80
CA ALA A 13 -20.58 24.88 19.01
C ALA A 13 -20.45 23.69 18.04
N SER A 14 -21.29 23.59 17.00
CA SER A 14 -21.38 22.38 16.16
C SER A 14 -20.91 22.56 14.71
N ALA A 15 -20.41 23.74 14.31
CA ALA A 15 -20.22 24.05 12.88
C ALA A 15 -18.76 23.98 12.36
N ALA A 16 -17.76 23.66 13.19
CA ALA A 16 -16.35 23.82 12.80
C ALA A 16 -15.57 22.53 12.48
N ALA A 17 -16.21 21.34 12.46
CA ALA A 17 -15.49 20.06 12.38
C ALA A 17 -15.63 19.28 11.05
N ALA A 18 -16.24 19.84 10.00
CA ALA A 18 -16.62 19.08 8.80
C ALA A 18 -15.79 19.36 7.52
N ALA A 19 -14.57 19.92 7.62
CA ALA A 19 -13.84 20.42 6.45
C ALA A 19 -12.57 19.64 6.01
N MET A 20 -12.25 18.46 6.58
CA MET A 20 -10.96 17.78 6.30
C MET A 20 -11.04 16.33 5.79
N ALA A 21 -12.03 15.97 4.97
CA ALA A 21 -12.14 14.59 4.46
C ALA A 21 -12.16 14.43 2.93
N ALA A 22 -11.75 15.45 2.17
CA ALA A 22 -11.50 15.31 0.73
C ALA A 22 -9.99 15.13 0.48
N ALA A 23 -9.36 14.15 1.13
CA ALA A 23 -8.09 13.64 0.64
C ALA A 23 -8.39 12.85 -0.63
N CYS A 24 -8.25 13.50 -1.78
CA CYS A 24 -8.36 12.87 -3.08
C CYS A 24 -7.40 11.68 -3.13
N THR A 25 -7.93 10.46 -3.04
CA THR A 25 -7.20 9.24 -3.37
C THR A 25 -6.99 9.23 -4.88
N SER A 26 -6.03 9.99 -5.39
CA SER A 26 -5.61 9.88 -6.78
C SER A 26 -4.87 8.56 -6.91
N THR A 27 -5.54 7.53 -7.43
CA THR A 27 -4.87 6.31 -7.87
C THR A 27 -3.78 6.72 -8.87
N PRO A 28 -2.49 6.45 -8.59
CA PRO A 28 -1.41 6.80 -9.50
C PRO A 28 -1.67 6.21 -10.89
N PRO A 29 -1.27 6.89 -11.97
CA PRO A 29 -1.46 6.39 -13.32
C PRO A 29 -0.78 5.03 -13.49
N ALA A 30 -1.41 4.13 -14.25
CA ALA A 30 -0.84 2.84 -14.57
C ALA A 30 0.52 3.01 -15.26
N SER A 31 1.56 2.38 -14.72
CA SER A 31 2.91 2.40 -15.26
C SER A 31 3.30 0.99 -15.73
N PRO A 32 3.39 0.75 -17.05
CA PRO A 32 3.79 -0.56 -17.58
C PRO A 32 5.18 -0.99 -17.12
N GLU A 33 6.10 -0.04 -16.98
CA GLU A 33 7.47 -0.32 -16.52
C GLU A 33 7.49 -0.78 -15.05
N LEU A 34 6.80 -0.04 -14.17
CA LEU A 34 6.72 -0.41 -12.76
C LEU A 34 5.97 -1.74 -12.57
N MET A 35 4.91 -1.98 -13.35
CA MET A 35 4.19 -3.25 -13.32
C MET A 35 5.05 -4.42 -13.83
N ALA A 36 5.87 -4.20 -14.87
CA ALA A 36 6.82 -5.20 -15.35
C ALA A 36 7.85 -5.53 -14.26
N ARG A 37 8.34 -4.52 -13.53
CA ARG A 37 9.25 -4.71 -12.40
C ARG A 37 8.59 -5.48 -11.25
N CYS A 38 7.36 -5.14 -10.86
CA CYS A 38 6.63 -5.89 -9.83
C CYS A 38 6.45 -7.35 -10.24
N THR A 39 6.04 -7.61 -11.47
CA THR A 39 5.87 -8.96 -12.02
C THR A 39 7.18 -9.73 -11.98
N GLN A 40 8.29 -9.10 -12.36
CA GLN A 40 9.62 -9.70 -12.32
C GLN A 40 9.99 -10.16 -10.90
N LEU A 41 9.84 -9.27 -9.89
CA LEU A 41 10.21 -9.59 -8.51
C LEU A 41 9.28 -10.64 -7.90
N TYR A 42 7.98 -10.58 -8.18
CA TYR A 42 7.01 -11.59 -7.74
C TYR A 42 7.32 -12.96 -8.32
N MET A 43 7.55 -13.05 -9.63
CA MET A 43 7.89 -14.32 -10.29
C MET A 43 9.23 -14.88 -9.80
N LEU A 44 10.18 -14.01 -9.46
CA LEU A 44 11.42 -14.42 -8.83
C LEU A 44 11.16 -15.03 -7.45
N TRP A 45 10.30 -14.42 -6.64
CA TRP A 45 9.93 -14.97 -5.33
C TRP A 45 9.22 -16.32 -5.47
N VAL A 46 8.23 -16.43 -6.36
CA VAL A 46 7.47 -17.68 -6.64
C VAL A 46 8.40 -18.83 -7.02
N ARG A 47 9.46 -18.56 -7.80
CA ARG A 47 10.45 -19.58 -8.16
C ARG A 47 11.11 -20.24 -6.95
N TYR A 48 11.33 -19.49 -5.88
CA TYR A 48 12.00 -19.95 -4.67
C TYR A 48 11.02 -20.22 -3.50
N GLU A 49 9.74 -19.93 -3.68
CA GLU A 49 8.68 -20.08 -2.67
C GLU A 49 8.70 -21.45 -2.00
N PRO A 50 8.76 -22.59 -2.70
CA PRO A 50 8.71 -23.91 -2.06
C PRO A 50 9.83 -24.17 -1.05
N ILE A 51 10.99 -23.50 -1.22
CA ILE A 51 12.13 -23.62 -0.31
C ILE A 51 11.97 -22.66 0.89
N LEU A 52 11.35 -21.50 0.67
CA LEU A 52 11.20 -20.46 1.68
C LEU A 52 9.97 -20.66 2.59
N THR A 53 8.95 -21.38 2.12
CA THR A 53 7.68 -21.58 2.84
C THR A 53 7.58 -22.93 3.56
N ILE A 54 8.69 -23.67 3.68
CA ILE A 54 8.80 -24.86 4.53
C ILE A 54 8.34 -24.55 5.97
N ILE A 55 8.51 -23.31 6.40
CA ILE A 55 7.91 -22.75 7.60
C ILE A 55 6.77 -21.82 7.17
N HIS A 56 5.57 -22.03 7.70
CA HIS A 56 4.42 -21.17 7.41
C HIS A 56 4.60 -19.76 8.02
N THR A 57 5.27 -18.87 7.29
CA THR A 57 5.60 -17.49 7.74
C THR A 57 4.60 -16.43 7.28
N GLY A 58 3.61 -16.81 6.45
CA GLY A 58 2.72 -15.86 5.77
C GLY A 58 3.36 -15.12 4.60
N ASP A 59 4.60 -15.43 4.23
CA ASP A 59 5.32 -14.72 3.16
C ASP A 59 4.67 -14.89 1.79
N LYS A 60 3.94 -16.00 1.56
CA LYS A 60 3.10 -16.19 0.37
C LYS A 60 1.97 -15.16 0.28
N ALA A 61 1.20 -15.01 1.35
CA ALA A 61 0.14 -13.99 1.36
C ALA A 61 0.72 -12.59 1.19
N ARG A 62 1.88 -12.31 1.78
CA ARG A 62 2.57 -11.01 1.64
C ARG A 62 3.02 -10.74 0.20
N SER A 63 3.58 -11.73 -0.50
CA SER A 63 4.01 -11.55 -1.89
C SER A 63 2.82 -11.34 -2.83
N GLU A 64 1.71 -12.05 -2.60
CA GLU A 64 0.46 -11.88 -3.35
C GLU A 64 -0.18 -10.50 -3.11
N LEU A 65 -0.22 -10.03 -1.85
CA LEU A 65 -0.71 -8.69 -1.52
C LEU A 65 0.17 -7.59 -2.10
N ALA A 66 1.49 -7.77 -2.11
CA ALA A 66 2.41 -6.82 -2.72
C ALA A 66 2.21 -6.71 -4.25
N LEU A 67 1.87 -7.81 -4.92
CA LEU A 67 1.50 -7.78 -6.34
C LEU A 67 0.15 -7.05 -6.55
N ASP A 68 -0.84 -7.27 -5.70
CA ASP A 68 -2.12 -6.54 -5.72
C ASP A 68 -1.92 -5.03 -5.49
N ASP A 69 -1.01 -4.63 -4.59
CA ASP A 69 -0.61 -3.23 -4.42
C ASP A 69 -0.14 -2.63 -5.75
N CYS A 70 0.74 -3.31 -6.48
CA CYS A 70 1.18 -2.87 -7.80
C CYS A 70 0.04 -2.79 -8.82
N GLN A 71 -0.86 -3.78 -8.85
CA GLN A 71 -2.02 -3.78 -9.75
C GLN A 71 -2.97 -2.61 -9.47
N ARG A 72 -3.02 -2.13 -8.22
CA ARG A 72 -3.79 -0.96 -7.80
C ARG A 72 -3.02 0.36 -7.88
N GLY A 73 -1.87 0.37 -8.54
CA GLY A 73 -1.04 1.57 -8.72
C GLY A 73 -0.21 1.97 -7.49
N ARG A 74 -0.26 1.21 -6.40
CA ARG A 74 0.60 1.40 -5.20
C ARG A 74 1.97 0.75 -5.41
N TYR A 75 2.65 1.14 -6.49
CA TYR A 75 3.90 0.52 -6.92
C TYR A 75 5.02 0.59 -5.87
N GLU A 76 5.17 1.71 -5.17
CA GLU A 76 6.21 1.89 -4.14
C GLU A 76 6.07 0.84 -3.03
N ALA A 77 4.86 0.69 -2.47
CA ALA A 77 4.57 -0.28 -1.43
C ALA A 77 4.79 -1.72 -1.90
N GLY A 78 4.25 -2.06 -3.08
CA GLY A 78 4.39 -3.40 -3.64
C GLY A 78 5.84 -3.77 -3.97
N LEU A 79 6.61 -2.88 -4.60
CA LEU A 79 8.02 -3.10 -4.90
C LEU A 79 8.85 -3.25 -3.62
N GLN A 80 8.66 -2.37 -2.65
CA GLN A 80 9.40 -2.41 -1.38
C GLN A 80 9.18 -3.74 -0.65
N GLU A 81 7.94 -4.22 -0.61
CA GLU A 81 7.60 -5.47 0.09
C GLU A 81 8.15 -6.69 -0.66
N LEU A 82 8.05 -6.73 -1.99
CA LEU A 82 8.65 -7.80 -2.79
C LEU A 82 10.17 -7.85 -2.63
N GLU A 83 10.86 -6.71 -2.66
CA GLU A 83 12.30 -6.66 -2.42
C GLU A 83 12.67 -7.14 -1.01
N LYS A 84 11.90 -6.76 0.01
CA LYS A 84 12.12 -7.20 1.38
C LYS A 84 11.99 -8.72 1.51
N LEU A 85 11.00 -9.32 0.87
CA LEU A 85 10.81 -10.77 0.86
C LEU A 85 11.97 -11.50 0.16
N LEU A 86 12.43 -10.99 -0.99
CA LEU A 86 13.59 -11.53 -1.69
C LEU A 86 14.88 -11.44 -0.85
N ARG A 87 15.13 -10.29 -0.21
CA ARG A 87 16.29 -10.10 0.69
C ARG A 87 16.22 -11.04 1.90
N ARG A 88 15.04 -11.22 2.49
CA ARG A 88 14.83 -12.18 3.60
C ARG A 88 15.17 -13.61 3.18
N GLY A 89 14.77 -14.00 1.96
CA GLY A 89 15.13 -15.28 1.36
C GLY A 89 16.56 -15.38 0.84
N ARG A 90 17.38 -14.33 0.99
CA ARG A 90 18.73 -14.19 0.42
C ARG A 90 18.77 -14.42 -1.10
N ILE A 91 17.67 -14.10 -1.79
CA ILE A 91 17.57 -14.21 -3.24
C ILE A 91 18.19 -12.95 -3.87
N PRO A 92 19.16 -13.08 -4.78
CA PRO A 92 19.74 -11.94 -5.48
C PRO A 92 18.68 -11.19 -6.30
N ILE A 93 18.60 -9.88 -6.10
CA ILE A 93 17.64 -9.03 -6.82
C ILE A 93 18.32 -8.54 -8.11
N PRO A 94 17.75 -8.80 -9.30
CA PRO A 94 18.32 -8.30 -10.55
C PRO A 94 18.27 -6.77 -10.59
N PRO A 95 19.25 -6.09 -11.19
CA PRO A 95 19.22 -4.65 -11.34
C PRO A 95 17.97 -4.22 -12.12
N VAL A 96 17.54 -2.98 -11.91
CA VAL A 96 16.58 -2.35 -12.83
C VAL A 96 17.25 -2.27 -14.20
N ALA A 97 16.58 -2.74 -15.24
CA ALA A 97 17.13 -2.62 -16.59
C ALA A 97 17.25 -1.13 -16.89
N ALA A 98 18.48 -0.63 -17.07
CA ALA A 98 18.70 0.71 -17.53
C ALA A 98 18.14 0.79 -18.96
N LYS A 99 17.26 1.77 -19.19
CA LYS A 99 16.67 2.03 -20.49
C LYS A 99 17.63 2.84 -21.36
#